data_AF-A0A090S5V7-F1
#
_entry.id   AF-A0A090S5V7-F1
#
_cell.length_a   1.000
_cell.length_b   1.000
_cell.length_c   1.000
_cell.angle_alpha   90.00
_cell.angle_beta   90.00
_cell.angle_gamma   90.00
#
_symmetry.space_group_name_H-M   'P 1'
#
loop_
_entity.id
_entity.type
_entity.pdbx_description
1 polymer ?
#
loop_
_entity_poly.entity_id
_entity_poly.type
_entity_poly.pdbx_seq_one_letter_code
_entity_poly.pdbx_strand_id
1 'polypeptide(L)'
;MISTLNRSNSSSTPLKEVISYSTSYDIQSFEMPPSPIDNHYTGKVKGSFFISALEAGLSSQQVNKLFNKLTGHFDFFSSVEEGGRFVVSTELGNKSSFTGFLYQNHRGDFIAILHKNGRLYNAKAEPLNPVFLTNPTFSKYPISSHFDPYRVHPVTKRTVPHNGTDYMLPVGSSVVSVGSGTIVAARYDKYAGNYITIRHTDNYLSRYLHLSKILVSVGDEVHAGQKIAKSGNTGRTTGAHLHFELLKNGRPIDFVEWSDKNRGSAFEAGLSPSERQDVVHTAKGLLNKLRN
;
A
#
# COMPACT_ATOMS: atom_id res chain seq x y z
N MET A 1 58.49 -21.37 -44.86
CA MET A 1 57.79 -20.55 -45.88
C MET A 1 56.67 -21.39 -46.46
N ILE A 2 55.42 -20.88 -46.36
CA ILE A 2 54.25 -21.18 -47.22
C ILE A 2 53.65 -22.60 -47.10
N SER A 3 52.34 -22.89 -47.16
CA SER A 3 51.04 -22.25 -46.86
C SER A 3 49.99 -23.33 -47.22
N THR A 4 49.05 -23.71 -46.33
CA THR A 4 47.57 -23.47 -46.46
C THR A 4 46.95 -23.85 -47.81
N LEU A 5 45.98 -24.77 -47.91
CA LEU A 5 44.49 -24.60 -47.90
C LEU A 5 43.90 -25.87 -48.61
N ASN A 6 42.63 -26.30 -48.56
CA ASN A 6 41.45 -26.14 -47.70
C ASN A 6 40.32 -27.01 -48.30
N ARG A 7 39.38 -27.48 -47.46
CA ARG A 7 37.97 -27.91 -47.73
C ARG A 7 37.63 -29.12 -48.64
N SER A 8 36.86 -30.08 -48.09
CA SER A 8 35.38 -30.14 -48.24
C SER A 8 34.71 -31.37 -47.56
N ASN A 9 33.59 -31.10 -46.87
CA ASN A 9 32.34 -31.87 -46.57
C ASN A 9 32.32 -33.41 -46.64
N SER A 10 32.00 -34.15 -45.55
CA SER A 10 30.72 -34.33 -44.80
C SER A 10 29.79 -35.42 -45.34
N SER A 11 29.60 -36.49 -44.56
CA SER A 11 28.29 -37.05 -44.18
C SER A 11 28.48 -38.27 -43.26
N SER A 12 28.14 -38.10 -41.99
CA SER A 12 27.89 -39.20 -41.07
C SER A 12 26.68 -38.84 -40.21
N THR A 13 25.65 -39.68 -40.26
CA THR A 13 24.61 -39.74 -39.23
C THR A 13 25.00 -40.83 -38.24
N PRO A 14 25.13 -40.51 -36.94
CA PRO A 14 25.04 -41.53 -35.90
C PRO A 14 23.83 -41.33 -34.98
N LEU A 15 23.15 -42.45 -34.76
CA LEU A 15 22.68 -43.02 -33.49
C LEU A 15 22.25 -42.05 -32.37
N LYS A 16 20.98 -42.18 -31.98
CA LYS A 16 20.37 -41.58 -30.79
C LYS A 16 21.04 -42.13 -29.53
N GLU A 17 21.79 -41.26 -28.84
CA GLU A 17 22.26 -41.49 -27.47
C GLU A 17 21.30 -40.79 -26.50
N VAL A 18 20.73 -41.57 -25.58
CA VAL A 18 19.82 -41.09 -24.52
C VAL A 18 20.69 -40.53 -23.41
N ILE A 19 20.78 -39.20 -23.31
CA ILE A 19 21.46 -38.51 -22.21
C ILE A 19 20.49 -38.37 -21.05
N SER A 20 20.70 -39.15 -19.99
CA SER A 20 20.07 -38.96 -18.68
C SER A 20 20.73 -37.77 -17.97
N TYR A 21 20.01 -36.67 -17.77
CA TYR A 21 20.47 -35.55 -16.96
C TYR A 21 20.18 -35.83 -15.48
N SER A 22 21.21 -36.18 -14.70
CA SER A 22 21.16 -36.13 -13.23
C SER A 22 21.26 -34.66 -12.79
N THR A 23 20.15 -34.11 -12.32
CA THR A 23 20.15 -32.82 -11.61
C THR A 23 20.02 -33.09 -10.12
N SER A 24 21.15 -33.31 -9.46
CA SER A 24 21.22 -33.23 -8.00
C SER A 24 21.19 -31.74 -7.62
N TYR A 25 20.00 -31.23 -7.30
CA TYR A 25 19.88 -29.96 -6.62
C TYR A 25 20.31 -30.16 -5.17
N ASP A 26 21.40 -29.49 -4.79
CA ASP A 26 21.85 -29.41 -3.42
C ASP A 26 20.84 -28.54 -2.65
N ILE A 27 19.88 -29.17 -1.96
CA ILE A 27 18.94 -28.47 -1.09
C ILE A 27 19.71 -28.13 0.19
N GLN A 28 20.42 -27.00 0.18
CA GLN A 28 20.75 -26.34 1.44
C GLN A 28 19.43 -25.91 2.07
N SER A 29 19.02 -26.63 3.12
CA SER A 29 17.94 -26.22 4.01
C SER A 29 18.27 -24.83 4.55
N PHE A 30 17.60 -23.81 4.02
CA PHE A 30 17.59 -22.49 4.63
C PHE A 30 16.76 -22.64 5.92
N GLU A 31 17.44 -22.89 7.05
CA GLU A 31 16.80 -22.73 8.35
C GLU A 31 16.36 -21.28 8.46
N MET A 32 15.04 -21.05 8.40
CA MET A 32 14.50 -19.74 8.73
C MET A 32 14.98 -19.41 10.15
N PRO A 33 15.47 -18.17 10.40
CA PRO A 33 15.80 -17.77 11.76
C PRO A 33 14.56 -18.03 12.62
N PRO A 34 14.71 -18.57 13.84
CA PRO A 34 13.57 -18.80 14.72
C PRO A 34 12.80 -17.50 14.84
N SER A 35 11.48 -17.55 14.62
CA SER A 35 10.62 -16.39 14.86
C SER A 35 10.96 -15.83 16.25
N PRO A 36 11.11 -14.50 16.41
CA PRO A 36 11.34 -13.90 17.71
C PRO A 36 10.34 -14.49 18.71
N ILE A 37 10.83 -14.98 19.85
CA ILE A 37 9.97 -15.54 20.87
C ILE A 37 9.11 -14.38 21.37
N ASP A 38 7.84 -14.34 20.99
CA ASP A 38 6.91 -13.30 21.41
C ASP A 38 6.15 -13.74 22.67
N ASN A 39 5.89 -12.81 23.58
CA ASN A 39 4.89 -13.03 24.63
C ASN A 39 3.51 -12.79 24.04
N HIS A 40 2.58 -13.71 24.28
CA HIS A 40 1.20 -13.60 23.82
C HIS A 40 0.27 -13.42 25.01
N TYR A 41 -0.50 -12.34 24.99
CA TYR A 41 -1.56 -12.05 25.95
C TYR A 41 -2.89 -12.29 25.28
N THR A 42 -3.72 -13.16 25.85
CA THR A 42 -5.02 -13.53 25.28
C THR A 42 -6.12 -13.17 26.25
N GLY A 43 -7.27 -12.75 25.73
CA GLY A 43 -8.39 -12.39 26.59
C GLY A 43 -9.72 -12.32 25.86
N LYS A 44 -10.77 -12.19 26.66
CA LYS A 44 -12.14 -11.95 26.21
C LYS A 44 -12.59 -10.62 26.80
N VAL A 45 -13.17 -9.75 25.98
CA VAL A 45 -13.58 -8.43 26.40
C VAL A 45 -14.79 -8.53 27.33
N LYS A 46 -14.68 -7.87 28.48
CA LYS A 46 -15.74 -7.65 29.47
C LYS A 46 -15.82 -6.15 29.74
N GLY A 47 -16.88 -5.50 29.26
CA GLY A 47 -16.98 -4.05 29.24
C GLY A 47 -15.95 -3.39 28.30
N SER A 48 -14.83 -2.91 28.84
CA SER A 48 -13.81 -2.17 28.07
C SER A 48 -12.64 -3.05 27.68
N PHE A 49 -12.20 -2.95 26.41
CA PHE A 49 -10.97 -3.58 25.93
C PHE A 49 -9.77 -3.24 26.83
N PHE A 50 -9.65 -1.97 27.23
CA PHE A 50 -8.50 -1.50 27.99
C PHE A 50 -8.37 -2.26 29.31
N ILE A 51 -9.49 -2.43 30.03
CA ILE A 51 -9.51 -3.17 31.30
C ILE A 51 -9.23 -4.66 31.06
N SER A 52 -9.90 -5.27 30.08
CA SER A 52 -9.67 -6.69 29.77
C SER A 52 -8.22 -6.97 29.34
N ALA A 53 -7.56 -6.03 28.66
CA ALA A 53 -6.16 -6.12 28.30
C ALA A 53 -5.23 -6.05 29.54
N LEU A 54 -5.52 -5.17 30.49
CA LEU A 54 -4.79 -5.13 31.76
C LEU A 54 -4.94 -6.43 32.55
N GLU A 55 -6.17 -6.95 32.64
CA GLU A 55 -6.46 -8.23 33.30
C GLU A 55 -5.78 -9.42 32.62
N ALA A 56 -5.61 -9.37 31.30
CA ALA A 56 -4.87 -10.35 30.53
C ALA A 56 -3.35 -10.30 30.77
N GLY A 57 -2.86 -9.31 31.52
CA GLY A 57 -1.45 -9.18 31.92
C GLY A 57 -0.67 -8.10 31.17
N LEU A 58 -1.32 -7.28 30.32
CA LEU A 58 -0.66 -6.12 29.73
C LEU A 58 -0.52 -4.99 30.76
N SER A 59 0.56 -4.23 30.66
CA SER A 59 0.73 -2.96 31.36
C SER A 59 0.03 -1.81 30.64
N SER A 60 -0.34 -0.75 31.37
CA SER A 60 -0.97 0.44 30.77
C SER A 60 -0.12 1.07 29.67
N GLN A 61 1.20 1.03 29.78
CA GLN A 61 2.12 1.52 28.74
C GLN A 61 2.01 0.71 27.45
N GLN A 62 1.90 -0.62 27.55
CA GLN A 62 1.70 -1.50 26.40
C GLN A 62 0.35 -1.24 25.73
N VAL A 63 -0.72 -1.13 26.52
CA VAL A 63 -2.06 -0.87 25.99
C VAL A 63 -2.13 0.50 25.31
N ASN A 64 -1.56 1.54 25.91
CA ASN A 64 -1.50 2.87 25.30
C ASN A 64 -0.68 2.90 24.00
N LYS A 65 0.43 2.18 23.93
CA LYS A 65 1.21 2.07 22.70
C LYS A 65 0.48 1.30 21.61
N LEU A 66 -0.21 0.23 21.98
CA LEU A 66 -1.08 -0.51 21.06
C LEU A 66 -2.14 0.43 20.49
N PHE A 67 -2.82 1.20 21.34
CA PHE A 67 -3.82 2.19 20.92
C PHE A 67 -3.22 3.19 19.96
N ASN A 68 -2.14 3.88 20.37
CA ASN A 68 -1.48 4.89 19.55
C ASN A 68 -1.06 4.37 18.17
N LYS A 69 -0.64 3.10 18.08
CA LYS A 69 -0.19 2.52 16.82
C LYS A 69 -1.33 2.04 15.93
N LEU A 70 -2.44 1.61 16.53
CA LEU A 70 -3.63 1.16 15.82
C LEU A 70 -4.65 2.28 15.59
N THR A 71 -4.44 3.48 16.15
CA THR A 71 -5.23 4.67 15.86
C THR A 71 -5.34 4.88 14.35
N GLY A 72 -6.58 4.97 13.85
CA GLY A 72 -6.87 5.10 12.43
C GLY A 72 -7.00 3.78 11.66
N HIS A 73 -6.53 2.66 12.24
CA HIS A 73 -6.62 1.32 11.65
C HIS A 73 -7.66 0.42 12.34
N PHE A 74 -7.86 0.61 13.65
CA PHE A 74 -8.83 -0.12 14.44
C PHE A 74 -9.48 0.83 15.45
N ASP A 75 -10.81 0.97 15.38
CA ASP A 75 -11.56 1.78 16.33
C ASP A 75 -11.97 0.93 17.54
N PHE A 76 -11.24 1.07 18.64
CA PHE A 76 -11.50 0.34 19.88
C PHE A 76 -12.85 0.66 20.52
N PHE A 77 -13.48 1.78 20.19
CA PHE A 77 -14.77 2.15 20.77
C PHE A 77 -15.95 1.53 20.02
N SER A 78 -15.89 1.49 18.69
CA SER A 78 -16.99 0.99 17.85
C SER A 78 -16.80 -0.44 17.34
N SER A 79 -15.57 -0.94 17.30
CA SER A 79 -15.24 -2.28 16.81
C SER A 79 -15.27 -3.32 17.92
N VAL A 80 -14.98 -2.90 19.15
CA VAL A 80 -14.95 -3.80 20.31
C VAL A 80 -16.36 -3.98 20.89
N GLU A 81 -16.66 -5.20 21.27
CA GLU A 81 -17.91 -5.57 21.93
C GLU A 81 -17.66 -6.57 23.06
N GLU A 82 -18.62 -6.66 23.96
CA GLU A 82 -18.60 -7.66 25.02
C GLU A 82 -18.58 -9.07 24.42
N GLY A 83 -17.65 -9.88 24.90
CA GLY A 83 -17.44 -11.24 24.44
C GLY A 83 -16.53 -11.40 23.23
N GLY A 84 -16.11 -10.30 22.59
CA GLY A 84 -15.03 -10.32 21.59
C GLY A 84 -13.73 -10.86 22.18
N ARG A 85 -12.95 -11.59 21.38
CA ARG A 85 -11.68 -12.20 21.80
C ARG A 85 -10.52 -11.45 21.20
N PHE A 86 -9.40 -11.38 21.92
CA PHE A 86 -8.20 -10.74 21.42
C PHE A 86 -6.93 -11.50 21.76
N VAL A 87 -5.90 -11.26 20.94
CA VAL A 87 -4.51 -11.64 21.20
C VAL A 87 -3.64 -10.42 20.95
N VAL A 88 -2.75 -10.11 21.89
CA VAL A 88 -1.68 -9.13 21.72
C VAL A 88 -0.34 -9.85 21.85
N SER A 89 0.53 -9.70 20.86
CA SER A 89 1.91 -10.20 20.91
C SER A 89 2.88 -9.06 21.20
N THR A 90 3.91 -9.32 22.00
CA THR A 90 4.97 -8.36 22.33
C THR A 90 6.34 -9.01 22.25
N GLU A 91 7.36 -8.24 21.86
CA GLU A 91 8.75 -8.70 21.77
C GLU A 91 9.30 -9.12 23.14
N LEU A 92 10.09 -10.21 23.20
CA LEU A 92 10.79 -10.61 24.43
C LEU A 92 11.85 -9.58 24.81
N GLY A 93 11.97 -9.28 26.10
CA GLY A 93 13.02 -8.40 26.66
C GLY A 93 12.70 -6.89 26.56
N ASN A 94 12.05 -6.43 25.49
CA ASN A 94 11.49 -5.09 25.41
C ASN A 94 9.96 -5.14 25.52
N LYS A 95 9.47 -5.23 26.77
CA LYS A 95 8.05 -5.30 27.11
C LYS A 95 7.23 -4.12 26.57
N SER A 96 7.84 -3.10 25.98
CA SER A 96 7.16 -1.87 25.60
C SER A 96 6.66 -1.84 24.16
N SER A 97 6.87 -2.86 23.33
CA SER A 97 6.47 -2.81 21.91
C SER A 97 5.68 -4.06 21.52
N PHE A 98 4.46 -3.88 21.01
CA PHE A 98 3.69 -5.00 20.46
C PHE A 98 4.21 -5.35 19.06
N THR A 99 4.15 -6.63 18.71
CA THR A 99 4.54 -7.18 17.41
C THR A 99 3.32 -7.60 16.60
N GLY A 100 2.19 -7.89 17.27
CA GLY A 100 0.96 -8.31 16.61
C GLY A 100 -0.28 -8.06 17.45
N PHE A 101 -1.41 -7.86 16.77
CA PHE A 101 -2.73 -7.73 17.35
C PHE A 101 -3.73 -8.52 16.52
N LEU A 102 -4.58 -9.28 17.18
CA LEU A 102 -5.73 -9.96 16.60
C LEU A 102 -6.94 -9.64 17.47
N TYR A 103 -8.04 -9.25 16.84
CA TYR A 103 -9.34 -9.10 17.47
C TYR A 103 -10.38 -9.87 16.66
N GLN A 104 -11.23 -10.64 17.34
CA GLN A 104 -12.26 -11.46 16.74
C GLN A 104 -13.61 -11.21 17.42
N ASN A 105 -14.63 -10.96 16.60
CA ASN A 105 -16.02 -10.86 17.01
C ASN A 105 -16.95 -11.45 15.95
N HIS A 106 -18.27 -11.27 16.09
CA HIS A 106 -19.24 -11.78 15.13
C HIS A 106 -19.13 -11.14 13.73
N ARG A 107 -18.48 -9.99 13.59
CA ARG A 107 -18.25 -9.28 12.32
C ARG A 107 -17.01 -9.79 11.57
N GLY A 108 -16.15 -10.55 12.24
CA GLY A 108 -14.95 -11.16 11.66
C GLY A 108 -13.68 -10.86 12.43
N ASP A 109 -12.55 -11.11 11.76
CA ASP A 109 -11.21 -10.99 12.34
C ASP A 109 -10.51 -9.73 11.85
N PHE A 110 -9.95 -8.96 12.79
CA PHE A 110 -9.01 -7.89 12.51
C PHE A 110 -7.60 -8.31 12.94
N ILE A 111 -6.65 -8.31 12.01
CA ILE A 111 -5.24 -8.70 12.27
C ILE A 111 -4.32 -7.56 11.86
N ALA A 112 -3.41 -7.19 12.75
CA ALA A 112 -2.37 -6.20 12.51
C ALA A 112 -1.00 -6.71 13.01
N ILE A 113 -0.04 -6.87 12.11
CA ILE A 113 1.33 -7.30 12.40
C ILE A 113 2.27 -6.11 12.24
N LEU A 114 3.01 -5.75 13.29
CA LEU A 114 4.04 -4.71 13.25
C LEU A 114 5.33 -5.30 12.70
N HIS A 115 5.71 -4.86 11.51
CA HIS A 115 6.97 -5.26 10.89
C HIS A 115 8.14 -4.38 11.39
N LYS A 116 9.38 -4.87 11.24
CA LYS A 116 10.62 -4.17 11.63
C LYS A 116 10.80 -2.81 10.94
N ASN A 117 10.17 -2.61 9.78
CA ASN A 117 10.11 -1.31 9.09
C ASN A 117 9.13 -0.31 9.74
N GLY A 118 8.53 -0.66 10.88
CA GLY A 118 7.62 0.18 11.63
C GLY A 118 6.19 0.25 11.07
N ARG A 119 5.87 -0.51 10.03
CA ARG A 119 4.53 -0.53 9.40
C ARG A 119 3.68 -1.68 9.90
N LEU A 120 2.36 -1.52 9.77
CA LEU A 120 1.39 -2.56 10.07
C LEU A 120 0.91 -3.26 8.81
N TYR A 121 0.75 -4.57 8.89
CA TYR A 121 0.25 -5.43 7.81
C TYR A 121 -0.89 -6.31 8.28
N ASN A 122 -1.81 -6.65 7.38
CA ASN A 122 -2.86 -7.63 7.62
C ASN A 122 -2.35 -9.08 7.46
N ALA A 123 -3.25 -10.05 7.64
CA ALA A 123 -2.93 -11.48 7.52
C ALA A 123 -2.48 -11.94 6.12
N LYS A 124 -2.72 -11.13 5.07
CA LYS A 124 -2.26 -11.37 3.70
C LYS A 124 -0.94 -10.67 3.39
N ALA A 125 -0.28 -10.09 4.40
CA ALA A 125 0.92 -9.27 4.26
C ALA A 125 0.71 -8.00 3.42
N GLU A 126 -0.52 -7.46 3.42
CA GLU A 126 -0.85 -6.18 2.80
C GLU A 126 -0.79 -5.08 3.86
N PRO A 127 -0.20 -3.91 3.57
CA PRO A 127 -0.08 -2.84 4.55
C PRO A 127 -1.45 -2.27 4.95
N LEU A 128 -1.64 -2.00 6.25
CA LEU A 128 -2.89 -1.39 6.76
C LEU A 128 -3.02 0.09 6.39
N ASN A 129 -1.89 0.80 6.25
CA ASN A 129 -1.85 2.16 5.71
C ASN A 129 -1.84 2.10 4.17
N PRO A 130 -2.57 2.99 3.47
CA PRO A 130 -2.46 3.10 2.03
C PRO A 130 -1.04 3.51 1.67
N VAL A 131 -0.38 2.69 0.86
CA VAL A 131 0.87 3.10 0.24
C VAL A 131 0.47 4.01 -0.92
N PHE A 132 0.89 5.28 -0.88
CA PHE A 132 0.78 6.19 -2.03
C PHE A 132 2.12 6.38 -2.73
N LEU A 133 2.14 6.16 -4.04
CA LEU A 133 3.21 6.59 -4.92
C LEU A 133 3.35 8.09 -4.75
N THR A 134 4.58 8.58 -4.88
CA THR A 134 4.90 10.02 -4.79
C THR A 134 4.67 10.75 -6.11
N ASN A 135 4.15 10.05 -7.13
CA ASN A 135 3.85 10.59 -8.44
C ASN A 135 2.65 9.83 -9.07
N PRO A 136 1.65 10.52 -9.63
CA PRO A 136 0.53 9.91 -10.36
C PRO A 136 0.89 9.44 -11.79
N THR A 137 2.17 9.39 -12.13
CA THR A 137 2.69 8.98 -13.45
C THR A 137 3.99 8.17 -13.29
N PHE A 138 4.29 7.30 -14.27
CA PHE A 138 5.54 6.51 -14.23
C PHE A 138 6.80 7.35 -14.47
N SER A 139 6.69 8.42 -15.25
CA SER A 139 7.78 9.34 -15.55
C SER A 139 7.65 10.62 -14.72
N LYS A 140 8.76 11.27 -14.38
CA LYS A 140 8.67 12.60 -13.77
C LYS A 140 8.32 13.64 -14.85
N TYR A 141 7.26 14.39 -14.60
CA TYR A 141 6.88 15.54 -15.41
C TYR A 141 7.03 16.83 -14.59
N PRO A 142 7.35 17.97 -15.22
CA PRO A 142 7.42 19.26 -14.53
C PRO A 142 6.08 19.63 -13.90
N ILE A 143 6.12 20.30 -12.76
CA ILE A 143 4.94 20.90 -12.14
C ILE A 143 4.74 22.29 -12.75
N SER A 144 3.58 22.55 -13.34
CA SER A 144 3.21 23.87 -13.87
C SER A 144 2.48 24.74 -12.84
N SER A 145 1.81 24.13 -11.86
CA SER A 145 1.17 24.84 -10.75
C SER A 145 1.11 23.98 -9.51
N HIS A 146 1.47 24.55 -8.36
CA HIS A 146 1.45 23.88 -7.06
C HIS A 146 0.09 24.00 -6.38
N PHE A 147 -0.14 23.17 -5.36
CA PHE A 147 -1.24 23.36 -4.44
C PHE A 147 -1.13 24.74 -3.77
N ASP A 148 -2.21 25.51 -3.78
CA ASP A 148 -2.23 26.85 -3.18
C ASP A 148 -3.65 27.19 -2.68
N PRO A 149 -3.91 27.04 -1.37
CA PRO A 149 -5.22 27.33 -0.81
C PRO A 149 -5.52 28.84 -0.78
N TYR A 150 -4.52 29.70 -1.02
CA TYR A 150 -4.61 31.16 -0.96
C TYR A 150 -4.44 31.84 -2.32
N ARG A 151 -4.44 31.07 -3.42
CA ARG A 151 -4.23 31.59 -4.77
C ARG A 151 -5.19 32.73 -5.10
N VAL A 152 -4.65 33.91 -5.41
CA VAL A 152 -5.43 35.10 -5.75
C VAL A 152 -5.59 35.21 -7.27
N HIS A 153 -6.82 35.32 -7.75
CA HIS A 153 -7.07 35.56 -9.16
C HIS A 153 -6.59 36.97 -9.56
N PRO A 154 -5.75 37.12 -10.60
CA PRO A 154 -5.04 38.38 -10.87
C PRO A 154 -5.98 39.55 -11.20
N VAL A 155 -7.07 39.26 -11.92
CA VAL A 155 -8.09 40.25 -12.32
C VAL A 155 -9.12 40.51 -11.22
N THR A 156 -9.83 39.49 -10.75
CA THR A 156 -10.94 39.66 -9.79
C THR A 156 -10.49 39.89 -8.34
N LYS A 157 -9.20 39.72 -8.03
CA LYS A 157 -8.60 39.80 -6.68
C LYS A 157 -9.24 38.88 -5.64
N ARG A 158 -10.06 37.91 -6.07
CA ARG A 158 -10.68 36.92 -5.19
C ARG A 158 -9.74 35.74 -5.01
N THR A 159 -9.74 35.17 -3.80
CA THR A 159 -9.08 33.90 -3.53
C THR A 159 -9.84 32.78 -4.24
N VAL A 160 -9.15 32.09 -5.15
CA VAL A 160 -9.65 30.92 -5.87
C VAL A 160 -8.63 29.80 -5.66
N PRO A 161 -8.81 28.99 -4.61
CA PRO A 161 -7.87 27.93 -4.24
C PRO A 161 -7.51 27.02 -5.41
N HIS A 162 -6.24 26.63 -5.46
CA HIS A 162 -5.78 25.54 -6.29
C HIS A 162 -5.63 24.28 -5.43
N ASN A 163 -6.65 23.43 -5.44
CA ASN A 163 -6.77 22.29 -4.52
C ASN A 163 -5.96 21.05 -4.93
N GLY A 164 -5.06 21.21 -5.90
CA GLY A 164 -4.28 20.12 -6.45
C GLY A 164 -2.93 20.60 -6.99
N THR A 165 -2.22 19.69 -7.63
CA THR A 165 -0.95 19.95 -8.33
C THR A 165 -1.14 19.67 -9.81
N ASP A 166 -0.68 20.60 -10.65
CA ASP A 166 -0.73 20.48 -12.10
C ASP A 166 0.60 19.96 -12.64
N TYR A 167 0.57 18.80 -13.27
CA TYR A 167 1.72 18.20 -13.94
C TYR A 167 1.63 18.46 -15.45
N MET A 168 2.69 19.01 -16.03
CA MET A 168 2.76 19.29 -17.46
C MET A 168 3.19 18.05 -18.23
N LEU A 169 2.23 17.40 -18.89
CA LEU A 169 2.46 16.17 -19.66
C LEU A 169 1.62 16.15 -20.94
N PRO A 170 2.13 15.58 -22.05
CA PRO A 170 1.39 15.49 -23.30
C PRO A 170 0.05 14.76 -23.16
N VAL A 171 -0.90 15.06 -24.04
CA VAL A 171 -2.13 14.27 -24.19
C VAL A 171 -1.75 12.81 -24.51
N GLY A 172 -2.35 11.86 -23.80
CA GLY A 172 -2.11 10.43 -24.03
C GLY A 172 -1.05 9.79 -23.11
N SER A 173 -0.34 10.59 -22.30
CA SER A 173 0.58 10.07 -21.28
C SER A 173 -0.16 9.19 -20.27
N SER A 174 0.52 8.15 -19.78
CA SER A 174 -0.11 7.19 -18.86
C SER A 174 -0.25 7.80 -17.46
N VAL A 175 -1.47 7.73 -16.92
CA VAL A 175 -1.79 8.13 -15.55
C VAL A 175 -2.09 6.87 -14.74
N VAL A 176 -1.51 6.82 -13.54
CA VAL A 176 -1.60 5.66 -12.65
C VAL A 176 -2.28 6.00 -11.33
N SER A 177 -2.91 5.00 -10.70
CA SER A 177 -3.39 5.15 -9.33
C SER A 177 -2.20 5.38 -8.39
N VAL A 178 -2.26 6.38 -7.53
CA VAL A 178 -1.19 6.62 -6.55
C VAL A 178 -1.27 5.58 -5.43
N GLY A 179 -2.45 5.09 -5.09
CA GLY A 179 -2.64 4.10 -4.02
C GLY A 179 -3.63 3.01 -4.41
N SER A 180 -3.62 1.90 -3.69
CA SER A 180 -4.68 0.90 -3.85
C SER A 180 -6.01 1.45 -3.33
N GLY A 181 -7.12 1.08 -3.96
CA GLY A 181 -8.44 1.59 -3.58
C GLY A 181 -9.55 1.19 -4.54
N THR A 182 -10.71 1.80 -4.39
CA THR A 182 -11.90 1.57 -5.22
C THR A 182 -12.25 2.82 -6.02
N ILE A 183 -12.55 2.67 -7.31
CA ILE A 183 -13.04 3.78 -8.13
C ILE A 183 -14.44 4.19 -7.66
N VAL A 184 -14.59 5.44 -7.22
CA VAL A 184 -15.87 6.02 -6.76
C VAL A 184 -16.45 7.06 -7.73
N ALA A 185 -15.65 7.54 -8.68
CA ALA A 185 -16.13 8.32 -9.82
C ALA A 185 -15.26 8.07 -11.06
N ALA A 186 -15.91 7.97 -12.22
CA ALA A 186 -15.27 7.88 -13.52
C ALA A 186 -16.25 8.47 -14.55
N ARG A 187 -16.19 9.79 -14.78
CA ARG A 187 -17.19 10.51 -15.58
C ARG A 187 -16.65 11.82 -16.16
N TYR A 188 -17.44 12.46 -17.00
CA TYR A 188 -17.16 13.79 -17.54
C TYR A 188 -17.84 14.88 -16.70
N ASP A 189 -17.15 16.00 -16.49
CA ASP A 189 -17.69 17.27 -16.02
C ASP A 189 -17.19 18.42 -16.91
N LYS A 190 -18.00 19.47 -17.07
CA LYS A 190 -17.69 20.59 -17.97
C LYS A 190 -16.42 21.36 -17.59
N TYR A 191 -16.04 21.39 -16.31
CA TYR A 191 -14.85 22.10 -15.85
C TYR A 191 -13.69 21.13 -15.61
N ALA A 192 -13.95 20.01 -14.94
CA ALA A 192 -12.93 19.00 -14.63
C ALA A 192 -12.54 18.13 -15.83
N GLY A 193 -13.32 18.15 -16.91
CA GLY A 193 -13.15 17.25 -18.04
C GLY A 193 -13.52 15.82 -17.68
N ASN A 194 -12.91 14.86 -18.37
CA ASN A 194 -12.95 13.47 -17.90
C ASN A 194 -12.11 13.37 -16.63
N TYR A 195 -12.68 12.77 -15.59
CA TYR A 195 -11.99 12.63 -14.33
C TYR A 195 -12.30 11.31 -13.62
N ILE A 196 -11.36 10.92 -12.77
CA ILE A 196 -11.46 9.75 -11.89
C ILE A 196 -11.37 10.22 -10.44
N THR A 197 -12.09 9.56 -9.55
CA THR A 197 -11.89 9.66 -8.09
C THR A 197 -11.76 8.26 -7.51
N ILE A 198 -10.72 8.06 -6.71
CA ILE A 198 -10.41 6.78 -6.07
C ILE A 198 -10.52 6.97 -4.57
N ARG A 199 -11.25 6.07 -3.90
CA ARG A 199 -11.29 5.99 -2.44
C ARG A 199 -10.27 4.97 -1.97
N HIS A 200 -9.40 5.42 -1.10
CA HIS A 200 -8.37 4.61 -0.45
C HIS A 200 -8.76 4.35 1.01
N THR A 201 -7.94 3.55 1.71
CA THR A 201 -8.08 3.37 3.16
C THR A 201 -7.81 4.69 3.91
N ASP A 202 -8.14 4.70 5.20
CA ASP A 202 -8.01 5.85 6.09
C ASP A 202 -8.66 7.14 5.58
N ASN A 203 -9.78 7.06 4.84
CA ASN A 203 -10.51 8.23 4.31
C ASN A 203 -9.66 9.14 3.41
N TYR A 204 -8.69 8.57 2.69
CA TYR A 204 -8.02 9.27 1.61
C TYR A 204 -8.82 9.16 0.31
N LEU A 205 -8.88 10.25 -0.45
CA LEU A 205 -9.34 10.26 -1.83
C LEU A 205 -8.24 10.81 -2.73
N SER A 206 -8.08 10.25 -3.93
CA SER A 206 -7.30 10.87 -4.99
C SER A 206 -8.19 11.22 -6.18
N ARG A 207 -7.90 12.34 -6.85
CA ARG A 207 -8.65 12.79 -8.04
C ARG A 207 -7.69 13.07 -9.19
N TYR A 208 -8.10 12.67 -10.38
CA TYR A 208 -7.33 12.77 -11.63
C TYR A 208 -8.19 13.46 -12.67
N LEU A 209 -7.85 14.68 -13.07
CA LEU A 209 -8.70 15.52 -13.91
C LEU A 209 -8.09 15.75 -15.29
N HIS A 210 -8.88 16.35 -16.17
CA HIS A 210 -8.52 16.74 -17.54
C HIS A 210 -8.07 15.58 -18.44
N LEU A 211 -8.54 14.37 -18.15
CA LEU A 211 -8.11 13.14 -18.84
C LEU A 211 -8.61 13.11 -20.29
N SER A 212 -7.85 12.50 -21.19
CA SER A 212 -8.32 12.23 -22.56
C SER A 212 -9.11 10.93 -22.65
N LYS A 213 -8.75 9.93 -21.84
CA LYS A 213 -9.38 8.62 -21.81
C LYS A 213 -9.35 8.03 -20.41
N ILE A 214 -10.49 7.51 -19.97
CA ILE A 214 -10.64 6.71 -18.75
C ILE A 214 -10.52 5.23 -19.14
N LEU A 215 -9.80 4.42 -18.34
CA LEU A 215 -9.55 2.99 -18.60
C LEU A 215 -10.19 2.07 -17.54
N VAL A 216 -10.94 2.63 -16.60
CA VAL A 216 -11.55 1.94 -15.44
C VAL A 216 -13.00 2.40 -15.27
N SER A 217 -13.79 1.62 -14.54
CA SER A 217 -15.19 1.88 -14.24
C SER A 217 -15.42 2.10 -12.75
N VAL A 218 -16.54 2.73 -12.40
CA VAL A 218 -16.95 2.86 -10.99
C VAL A 218 -17.17 1.46 -10.40
N GLY A 219 -16.62 1.23 -9.20
CA GLY A 219 -16.65 -0.06 -8.52
C GLY A 219 -15.39 -0.90 -8.70
N ASP A 220 -14.55 -0.60 -9.70
CA ASP A 220 -13.30 -1.33 -9.91
C ASP A 220 -12.37 -1.17 -8.70
N GLU A 221 -11.76 -2.28 -8.27
CA GLU A 221 -10.61 -2.27 -7.37
C GLU A 221 -9.34 -2.03 -8.18
N VAL A 222 -8.47 -1.15 -7.69
CA VAL A 222 -7.19 -0.86 -8.31
C VAL A 222 -6.06 -0.97 -7.31
N HIS A 223 -4.89 -1.38 -7.78
CA HIS A 223 -3.66 -1.32 -7.00
C HIS A 223 -2.85 -0.06 -7.33
N ALA A 224 -2.01 0.37 -6.41
CA ALA A 224 -1.07 1.45 -6.66
C ALA A 224 -0.18 1.15 -7.88
N GLY A 225 0.05 2.15 -8.73
CA GLY A 225 0.78 2.00 -9.99
C GLY A 225 -0.04 1.42 -11.14
N GLN A 226 -1.26 0.91 -10.89
CA GLN A 226 -2.15 0.48 -11.95
C GLN A 226 -2.48 1.65 -12.88
N LYS A 227 -2.37 1.43 -14.19
CA LYS A 227 -2.75 2.41 -15.19
C LYS A 227 -4.27 2.54 -15.23
N ILE A 228 -4.78 3.74 -14.97
CA ILE A 228 -6.21 4.02 -14.83
C ILE A 228 -6.74 4.95 -15.93
N ALA A 229 -5.87 5.72 -16.57
CA ALA A 229 -6.26 6.72 -17.54
C ALA A 229 -5.13 7.15 -18.47
N LYS A 230 -5.49 8.00 -19.43
CA LYS A 230 -4.58 8.80 -20.23
C LYS A 230 -4.79 10.29 -19.93
N SER A 231 -3.70 11.04 -19.72
CA SER A 231 -3.73 12.50 -19.55
C SER A 231 -4.34 13.18 -20.78
N GLY A 232 -4.82 14.40 -20.61
CA GLY A 232 -5.49 15.11 -21.68
C GLY A 232 -5.48 16.62 -21.53
N ASN A 233 -6.52 17.21 -22.11
CA ASN A 233 -6.78 18.64 -22.09
C ASN A 233 -8.30 18.88 -22.11
N THR A 234 -9.07 18.01 -21.44
CA THR A 234 -10.54 18.08 -21.44
C THR A 234 -11.06 18.97 -20.31
N GLY A 235 -12.26 19.53 -20.48
CA GLY A 235 -12.83 20.47 -19.54
C GLY A 235 -12.29 21.88 -19.74
N ARG A 236 -12.16 22.64 -18.65
CA ARG A 236 -11.67 24.02 -18.69
C ARG A 236 -10.20 24.06 -18.29
N THR A 237 -9.33 24.13 -19.29
CA THR A 237 -7.88 24.11 -19.14
C THR A 237 -7.22 25.21 -19.99
N THR A 238 -5.98 25.57 -19.67
CA THR A 238 -5.16 26.49 -20.50
C THR A 238 -4.21 25.75 -21.44
N GLY A 239 -4.00 24.45 -21.22
CA GLY A 239 -3.11 23.59 -22.00
C GLY A 239 -3.10 22.18 -21.44
N ALA A 240 -2.48 21.23 -22.15
CA ALA A 240 -2.45 19.83 -21.74
C ALA A 240 -1.68 19.64 -20.42
N HIS A 241 -2.35 19.10 -19.42
CA HIS A 241 -1.78 18.79 -18.10
C HIS A 241 -2.64 17.73 -17.39
N LEU A 242 -2.13 17.22 -16.27
CA LEU A 242 -2.89 16.43 -15.30
C LEU A 242 -3.05 17.31 -14.05
N HIS A 243 -4.30 17.60 -13.70
CA HIS A 243 -4.60 18.15 -12.38
C HIS A 243 -4.85 16.99 -11.42
N PHE A 244 -4.02 16.89 -10.39
CA PHE A 244 -4.08 15.83 -9.39
C PHE A 244 -4.39 16.40 -8.00
N GLU A 245 -5.37 15.83 -7.32
CA GLU A 245 -5.69 16.18 -5.93
C GLU A 245 -5.51 14.96 -5.01
N LEU A 246 -4.98 15.19 -3.82
CA LEU A 246 -5.07 14.26 -2.69
C LEU A 246 -5.92 14.92 -1.60
N LEU A 247 -6.87 14.16 -1.04
CA LEU A 247 -7.73 14.61 0.03
C LEU A 247 -7.65 13.65 1.21
N LYS A 248 -7.66 14.19 2.42
CA LYS A 248 -7.76 13.43 3.67
C LYS A 248 -8.98 13.91 4.45
N ASN A 249 -9.87 13.00 4.82
CA ASN A 249 -11.11 13.34 5.54
C ASN A 249 -11.92 14.44 4.82
N GLY A 250 -11.97 14.38 3.48
CA GLY A 250 -12.68 15.34 2.64
C GLY A 250 -11.98 16.69 2.43
N ARG A 251 -10.80 16.92 3.00
CA ARG A 251 -10.03 18.17 2.83
C ARG A 251 -8.86 17.98 1.87
N PRO A 252 -8.71 18.82 0.83
CA PRO A 252 -7.52 18.83 -0.01
C PRO A 252 -6.24 19.09 0.80
N ILE A 253 -5.17 18.38 0.47
CA ILE A 253 -3.84 18.55 1.05
C ILE A 253 -2.81 18.68 -0.08
N ASP A 254 -1.70 19.36 0.20
CA ASP A 254 -0.58 19.45 -0.73
C ASP A 254 0.04 18.06 -0.92
N PHE A 255 -0.15 17.47 -2.10
CA PHE A 255 0.38 16.14 -2.41
C PHE A 255 1.90 16.12 -2.51
N VAL A 256 2.54 17.20 -2.96
CA VAL A 256 4.00 17.26 -3.09
C VAL A 256 4.62 17.31 -1.71
N GLU A 257 4.15 18.21 -0.85
CA GLU A 257 4.60 18.30 0.53
C GLU A 257 4.27 17.02 1.33
N TRP A 258 3.06 16.47 1.14
CA TRP A 258 2.68 15.20 1.73
C TRP A 258 3.61 14.08 1.26
N SER A 259 3.91 14.02 -0.03
CA SER A 259 4.84 13.03 -0.59
C SER A 259 6.23 13.19 0.00
N ASP A 260 6.75 14.41 0.15
CA ASP A 260 8.08 14.67 0.71
C ASP A 260 8.22 14.22 2.16
N LYS A 261 7.21 14.53 2.98
CA LYS A 261 7.16 14.06 4.37
C LYS A 261 7.04 12.55 4.47
N ASN A 262 6.51 11.91 3.43
CA ASN A 262 6.28 10.47 3.37
C ASN A 262 7.25 9.74 2.40
N ARG A 263 8.27 10.43 1.86
CA ARG A 263 9.19 9.90 0.82
C ARG A 263 10.14 8.82 1.36
N GLY A 264 10.33 8.75 2.68
CA GLY A 264 11.02 7.64 3.37
C GLY A 264 10.05 6.62 4.00
N SER A 265 8.75 6.90 3.97
CA SER A 265 7.70 6.06 4.50
C SER A 265 6.81 5.51 3.39
N ALA A 266 7.19 5.51 2.12
CA ALA A 266 6.38 4.93 1.06
C ALA A 266 7.26 4.50 -0.13
N PHE A 267 7.12 3.24 -0.52
CA PHE A 267 7.27 2.72 -1.90
C PHE A 267 8.47 1.92 -2.42
N GLU A 268 9.62 1.77 -1.75
CA GLU A 268 10.73 0.95 -2.34
C GLU A 268 11.04 -0.40 -1.67
N ALA A 269 10.29 -0.82 -0.66
CA ALA A 269 10.43 -2.19 -0.15
C ALA A 269 9.07 -2.73 0.29
N GLY A 270 8.17 -2.95 -0.69
CA GLY A 270 7.14 -3.96 -0.45
C GLY A 270 7.82 -5.20 0.12
N LEU A 271 7.22 -5.84 1.13
CA LEU A 271 7.84 -6.99 1.79
C LEU A 271 8.38 -7.96 0.74
N SER A 272 9.66 -8.31 0.86
CA SER A 272 10.29 -9.37 0.06
C SER A 272 9.51 -10.68 0.23
N PRO A 273 9.67 -11.67 -0.66
CA PRO A 273 8.94 -12.93 -0.53
C PRO A 273 9.10 -13.60 0.85
N SER A 274 10.28 -13.52 1.47
CA SER A 274 10.53 -14.03 2.82
C SER A 274 9.83 -13.20 3.89
N GLU A 275 9.95 -11.87 3.85
CA GLU A 275 9.26 -11.00 4.82
C GLU A 275 7.73 -11.14 4.74
N ARG A 276 7.17 -11.40 3.55
CA ARG A 276 5.75 -11.74 3.40
C ARG A 276 5.41 -13.04 4.10
N GLN A 277 6.22 -14.07 3.92
CA GLN A 277 6.03 -15.36 4.58
C GLN A 277 6.09 -15.19 6.10
N ASP A 278 7.01 -14.38 6.63
CA ASP A 278 7.12 -14.09 8.05
C ASP A 278 5.86 -13.42 8.61
N VAL A 279 5.32 -12.42 7.90
CA VAL A 279 4.07 -11.75 8.30
C VAL A 279 2.89 -12.72 8.27
N VAL A 280 2.76 -13.52 7.22
CA VAL A 280 1.70 -14.53 7.10
C VAL A 280 1.84 -15.61 8.18
N HIS A 281 3.05 -16.06 8.48
CA HIS A 281 3.34 -17.03 9.53
C HIS A 281 2.95 -16.48 10.91
N THR A 282 3.35 -15.24 11.21
CA THR A 282 2.99 -14.55 12.45
C THR A 282 1.48 -14.43 12.59
N ALA A 283 0.77 -14.02 11.53
CA ALA A 283 -0.69 -13.93 11.54
C ALA A 283 -1.37 -15.28 11.81
N LYS A 284 -0.90 -16.36 11.19
CA LYS A 284 -1.39 -17.72 11.47
C LYS A 284 -1.13 -18.13 12.93
N GLY A 285 0.03 -17.75 13.47
CA GLY A 285 0.37 -17.94 14.88
C GLY A 285 -0.67 -17.31 15.81
N LEU A 286 -1.04 -16.05 15.58
CA LEU A 286 -2.08 -15.36 16.36
C LEU A 286 -3.42 -16.07 16.29
N LEU A 287 -3.84 -16.46 15.08
CA LEU A 287 -5.11 -17.18 14.86
C LEU A 287 -5.17 -18.50 15.64
N ASN A 288 -4.08 -19.26 15.67
CA ASN A 288 -3.99 -20.49 16.43
C ASN A 288 -4.10 -20.26 17.95
N LYS A 289 -3.61 -19.12 18.46
CA LYS A 289 -3.71 -18.77 19.89
C LYS A 289 -5.13 -18.42 20.34
N LEU A 290 -6.04 -18.03 19.44
CA LEU A 290 -7.46 -17.91 19.78
C LEU A 290 -8.21 -19.24 19.78
N ARG A 291 -7.70 -20.26 19.10
CA ARG A 291 -8.39 -21.55 18.96
C ARG A 291 -8.13 -22.49 20.14
N ASN A 292 -7.02 -22.30 20.82
CA ASN A 292 -6.63 -23.01 22.04
C ASN A 292 -6.99 -22.20 23.29
#